data_AF-A0A2D4K9Z7-F1
#
_entry.id   AF-A0A2D4K9Z7-F1
#
_cell.length_a   1.000
_cell.length_b   1.000
_cell.length_c   1.000
_cell.angle_alpha   90.00
_cell.angle_beta   90.00
_cell.angle_gamma   90.00
#
_symmetry.space_group_name_H-M   'P 1'
#
loop_
_entity.id
_entity.type
_entity.pdbx_description
1 polymer ?
#
loop_
_entity_poly.entity_id
_entity_poly.type
_entity_poly.pdbx_seq_one_letter_code
_entity_poly.pdbx_strand_id
1 'polypeptide(L)'
;GIYGNFGQANYSAAKLGLLGLANTLAVEGKKYNIHCNTIAPTAGSRLTQTVMPPAMVDSFKPEYVAPLVLWLCHERCQENSGLFEVGAGWIGKLRWERSLGAVVRHKNHLMTPEAVEHNWEKICNFDNAQSPQEIGESLVMLNAVLNQIESQDVSPNPIGHSTPTSSSVVNPAKCIGQKLPEFAYEYTHLQPILYALGVGMSTKDPDNLKFLFEGSEEFCCLPTFAVILGQASMIDGSISSIPGFNFDLTRALHGEQYLELYKPLPTSGKLTSQTTIADILDKGSGALILLDVHTYHGKDLLCYNQFSVFVVGAGGFGGKRSSEKAKVTVEAPKRPPDAVITDATTVDQAALYRLSGDWNPLHIEPNFAALGGFQKPILHGLCTLGFAARHVLKHFANNDVTKFKAVKIRFAKPVFPGQTLQTEMWKEGNRIHIQTKVKETGNFAIVGAYVDLVSSSVQPSAKEPKATELQSDLIFQEMGRRIKEVGNELVKKINAIFQWNINKDNKPTVQWTIDLKNGSGEIYQGPARGKADTIFTVSDEDFMNLILGKINPQKAFITGKLKVKGNIMLSQKLGTILQQYAKL
;
A
#
# COMPACT_ATOMS: atom_id res chain seq x y z
N GLY A 1 -12.94 22.40 -33.74
CA GLY A 1 -11.78 22.77 -32.93
C GLY A 1 -11.05 21.52 -32.50
N ILE A 2 -11.37 21.00 -31.32
CA ILE A 2 -10.74 19.82 -30.70
C ILE A 2 -10.77 18.59 -31.63
N TYR A 3 -11.96 18.23 -32.15
CA TYR A 3 -12.14 17.02 -32.96
C TYR A 3 -12.21 17.27 -34.47
N GLY A 4 -12.06 18.53 -34.91
CA GLY A 4 -12.37 18.94 -36.29
C GLY A 4 -13.89 19.01 -36.57
N ASN A 5 -14.25 19.71 -37.66
CA ASN A 5 -15.62 19.72 -38.19
C ASN A 5 -15.58 20.08 -39.69
N PHE A 6 -16.43 19.44 -40.50
CA PHE A 6 -16.45 19.63 -41.96
C PHE A 6 -16.75 21.08 -42.33
N GLY A 7 -16.05 21.62 -43.33
CA GLY A 7 -16.26 22.99 -43.83
C GLY A 7 -15.82 24.13 -42.90
N GLN A 8 -15.15 23.84 -41.78
CA GLN A 8 -14.79 24.81 -40.74
C GLN A 8 -13.29 24.84 -40.41
N ALA A 9 -12.43 24.73 -41.42
CA ALA A 9 -10.97 24.68 -41.22
C ALA A 9 -10.42 25.94 -40.53
N ASN A 10 -10.81 27.13 -40.99
CA ASN A 10 -10.45 28.42 -40.39
C ASN A 10 -10.88 28.53 -38.93
N TYR A 11 -12.12 28.17 -38.62
CA TYR A 11 -12.66 28.20 -37.26
C TYR A 11 -11.98 27.18 -36.36
N SER A 12 -11.76 25.95 -36.84
CA SER A 12 -11.11 24.90 -36.05
C SER A 12 -9.65 25.24 -35.73
N ALA A 13 -8.90 25.76 -36.70
CA ALA A 13 -7.53 26.23 -36.49
C ALA A 13 -7.48 27.36 -35.45
N ALA A 14 -8.33 28.38 -35.59
CA ALA A 14 -8.38 29.48 -34.64
C ALA A 14 -8.70 28.99 -33.20
N LYS A 15 -9.71 28.12 -33.04
CA LYS A 15 -10.12 27.63 -31.71
C LYS A 15 -9.10 26.72 -31.05
N LEU A 16 -8.42 25.85 -31.79
CA LEU A 16 -7.37 25.02 -31.22
C LEU A 16 -6.09 25.86 -30.93
N GLY A 17 -5.83 26.90 -31.72
CA GLY A 17 -4.78 27.88 -31.45
C GLY A 17 -4.98 28.62 -30.11
N LEU A 18 -6.23 28.91 -29.73
CA LEU A 18 -6.53 29.50 -28.42
C LEU A 18 -6.14 28.58 -27.25
N LEU A 19 -6.28 27.27 -27.39
CA LEU A 19 -5.83 26.31 -26.38
C LEU A 19 -4.30 26.34 -26.24
N GLY A 20 -3.57 26.35 -27.36
CA GLY A 20 -2.10 26.47 -27.33
C GLY A 20 -1.62 27.79 -26.68
N LEU A 21 -2.30 28.89 -26.98
CA LEU A 21 -2.07 30.19 -26.32
C LEU A 21 -2.33 30.11 -24.82
N ALA A 22 -3.47 29.58 -24.40
CA ALA A 22 -3.85 29.45 -23.00
C ALA A 22 -2.85 28.59 -22.21
N ASN A 23 -2.40 27.47 -22.76
CA ASN A 23 -1.38 26.61 -22.15
C ASN A 23 -0.07 27.37 -21.88
N THR A 24 0.34 28.25 -22.79
CA THR A 24 1.56 29.06 -22.62
C THR A 24 1.35 30.14 -21.56
N LEU A 25 0.23 30.86 -21.61
CA LEU A 25 -0.12 31.87 -20.61
C LEU A 25 -0.26 31.29 -19.20
N ALA A 26 -0.79 30.07 -19.06
CA ALA A 26 -0.90 29.35 -17.81
C ALA A 26 0.47 29.11 -17.16
N VAL A 27 1.50 28.80 -17.96
CA VAL A 27 2.87 28.60 -17.50
C VAL A 27 3.52 29.93 -17.11
N GLU A 28 3.41 30.95 -17.96
CA GLU A 28 3.97 32.29 -17.71
C GLU A 28 3.38 32.95 -16.44
N GLY A 29 2.07 32.77 -16.23
CA GLY A 29 1.33 33.33 -15.11
C GLY A 29 1.48 32.60 -13.78
N LYS A 30 1.89 31.32 -13.79
CA LYS A 30 1.92 30.43 -12.60
C LYS A 30 2.65 31.04 -11.41
N LYS A 31 3.82 31.64 -11.63
CA LYS A 31 4.63 32.26 -10.55
C LYS A 31 3.99 33.50 -9.92
N TYR A 32 2.97 34.08 -10.56
CA TYR A 32 2.25 35.26 -10.11
C TYR A 32 0.82 34.93 -9.65
N ASN A 33 0.49 33.64 -9.48
CA ASN A 33 -0.87 33.20 -9.18
C ASN A 33 -1.90 33.65 -10.25
N ILE A 34 -1.46 33.70 -11.52
CA ILE A 34 -2.33 33.98 -12.67
C ILE A 34 -2.59 32.66 -13.38
N HIS A 35 -3.83 32.17 -13.29
CA HIS A 35 -4.26 30.92 -13.92
C HIS A 35 -4.95 31.20 -15.26
N CYS A 36 -4.73 30.31 -16.24
CA CYS A 36 -5.39 30.36 -17.53
C CYS A 36 -5.96 28.98 -17.87
N ASN A 37 -7.27 28.92 -18.11
CA ASN A 37 -7.99 27.69 -18.45
C ASN A 37 -8.82 27.92 -19.73
N THR A 38 -9.08 26.85 -20.47
CA THR A 38 -9.86 26.87 -21.70
C THR A 38 -11.16 26.11 -21.52
N ILE A 39 -12.25 26.66 -22.04
CA ILE A 39 -13.55 25.97 -22.14
C ILE A 39 -13.95 25.76 -23.61
N ALA A 40 -14.57 24.63 -23.88
CA ALA A 40 -15.18 24.23 -25.13
C ALA A 40 -16.69 24.10 -24.91
N PRO A 41 -17.44 25.21 -24.99
CA PRO A 41 -18.85 25.21 -24.68
C PRO A 41 -19.69 24.66 -25.85
N THR A 42 -20.65 23.81 -25.51
CA THR A 42 -21.75 23.41 -26.39
C THR A 42 -23.00 24.12 -25.93
N ALA A 43 -23.36 25.20 -26.64
CA ALA A 43 -24.52 26.04 -26.32
C ALA A 43 -25.36 26.31 -27.58
N GLY A 44 -26.69 26.35 -27.39
CA GLY A 44 -27.69 26.78 -28.36
C GLY A 44 -27.59 28.28 -28.59
N SER A 45 -26.65 28.68 -29.45
CA SER A 45 -26.49 30.05 -29.89
C SER A 45 -27.41 30.39 -31.06
N ARG A 46 -27.57 31.68 -31.36
CA ARG A 46 -28.25 32.15 -32.58
C ARG A 46 -27.67 31.55 -33.88
N LEU A 47 -26.38 31.20 -33.87
CA LEU A 47 -25.68 30.57 -35.00
C LEU A 47 -25.98 29.07 -35.15
N THR A 48 -26.36 28.38 -34.08
CA THR A 48 -26.67 26.94 -34.10
C THR A 48 -28.16 26.64 -34.26
N GLN A 49 -29.02 27.66 -34.10
CA GLN A 49 -30.48 27.57 -34.29
C GLN A 49 -30.90 27.15 -35.71
N THR A 50 -30.10 27.46 -36.72
CA THR A 50 -30.41 27.12 -38.12
C THR A 50 -30.02 25.69 -38.50
N VAL A 51 -29.37 24.95 -37.59
CA VAL A 51 -28.78 23.63 -37.85
C VAL A 51 -29.30 22.56 -36.90
N MET A 52 -29.70 22.94 -35.67
CA MET A 52 -30.19 22.01 -34.64
C MET A 52 -31.73 22.05 -34.52
N PRO A 53 -32.39 20.92 -34.20
CA PRO A 53 -33.82 20.91 -33.88
C PRO A 53 -34.15 21.82 -32.68
N PRO A 54 -35.32 22.48 -32.64
CA PRO A 54 -35.68 23.43 -31.57
C PRO A 54 -35.57 22.86 -30.16
N ALA A 55 -36.02 21.62 -29.93
CA ALA A 55 -35.94 20.95 -28.63
C ALA A 55 -34.50 20.74 -28.13
N MET A 56 -33.54 20.62 -29.06
CA MET A 56 -32.12 20.49 -28.73
C MET A 56 -31.53 21.86 -28.37
N VAL A 57 -31.88 22.91 -29.10
CA VAL A 57 -31.48 24.30 -28.79
C VAL A 57 -31.93 24.69 -27.38
N ASP A 58 -33.17 24.36 -27.00
CA ASP A 58 -33.72 24.64 -25.67
C ASP A 58 -33.02 23.88 -24.53
N SER A 59 -32.35 22.77 -24.85
CA SER A 59 -31.62 21.95 -23.88
C SER A 59 -30.17 22.43 -23.70
N PHE A 60 -29.59 23.14 -24.67
CA PHE A 60 -28.22 23.66 -24.64
C PHE A 60 -28.15 25.12 -24.20
N LYS A 61 -28.83 25.45 -23.09
CA LYS A 61 -28.87 26.81 -22.54
C LYS A 61 -27.48 27.32 -22.09
N PRO A 62 -27.05 28.54 -22.47
CA PRO A 62 -25.78 29.14 -22.01
C PRO A 62 -25.65 29.21 -20.49
N GLU A 63 -26.77 29.28 -19.77
CA GLU A 63 -26.84 29.26 -18.31
C GLU A 63 -26.21 28.00 -17.71
N TYR A 64 -26.14 26.89 -18.47
CA TYR A 64 -25.46 25.67 -18.04
C TYR A 64 -23.93 25.71 -18.22
N VAL A 65 -23.41 26.71 -18.94
CA VAL A 65 -21.96 26.94 -19.11
C VAL A 65 -21.42 27.88 -18.03
N ALA A 66 -22.22 28.89 -17.63
CA ALA A 66 -21.78 29.96 -16.73
C ALA A 66 -21.19 29.48 -15.39
N PRO A 67 -21.74 28.46 -14.69
CA PRO A 67 -21.19 27.99 -13.41
C PRO A 67 -19.74 27.50 -13.51
N LEU A 68 -19.37 26.82 -14.60
CA LEU A 68 -17.99 26.38 -14.80
C LEU A 68 -17.05 27.57 -14.98
N VAL A 69 -17.45 28.58 -15.75
CA VAL A 69 -16.66 29.81 -15.94
C VAL A 69 -16.44 30.50 -14.60
N LEU A 70 -17.51 30.67 -13.80
CA LEU A 70 -17.43 31.28 -12.48
C LEU A 70 -16.51 30.48 -11.54
N TRP A 71 -16.60 29.15 -11.55
CA TRP A 71 -15.71 28.30 -10.77
C TRP A 71 -14.24 28.45 -11.19
N LEU A 72 -13.93 28.40 -12.48
CA LEU A 72 -12.57 28.55 -13.00
C LEU A 72 -11.98 29.95 -12.72
N CYS A 73 -12.83 30.96 -12.49
CA CYS A 73 -12.41 32.31 -12.11
C CYS A 73 -12.49 32.58 -10.59
N HIS A 74 -12.91 31.61 -9.78
CA HIS A 74 -13.05 31.78 -8.34
C HIS A 74 -11.68 31.66 -7.63
N GLU A 75 -11.44 32.46 -6.58
CA GLU A 75 -10.16 32.48 -5.84
C GLU A 75 -9.74 31.11 -5.26
N ARG A 76 -10.72 30.26 -4.94
CA ARG A 76 -10.50 28.89 -4.43
C ARG A 76 -10.10 27.89 -5.52
N CYS A 77 -10.23 28.24 -6.79
CA CYS A 77 -9.93 27.34 -7.89
C CYS A 77 -8.43 27.33 -8.17
N GLN A 78 -7.82 26.15 -8.01
CA GLN A 78 -6.39 25.92 -8.25
C GLN A 78 -6.14 25.27 -9.62
N GLU A 79 -7.17 25.16 -10.45
CA GLU A 79 -7.06 24.59 -11.79
C GLU A 79 -6.30 25.56 -12.71
N ASN A 80 -5.34 25.03 -13.46
CA ASN A 80 -4.53 25.81 -14.38
C ASN A 80 -4.17 24.97 -15.61
N SER A 81 -4.10 25.59 -16.79
CA SER A 81 -3.87 24.91 -18.08
C SER A 81 -4.92 23.83 -18.41
N GLY A 82 -6.10 23.88 -17.79
CA GLY A 82 -7.17 22.91 -18.03
C GLY A 82 -7.94 23.17 -19.32
N LEU A 83 -8.44 22.11 -19.95
CA LEU A 83 -9.42 22.15 -21.04
C LEU A 83 -10.69 21.45 -20.59
N PHE A 84 -11.84 22.13 -20.71
CA PHE A 84 -13.12 21.59 -20.28
C PHE A 84 -14.18 21.68 -21.37
N GLU A 85 -14.88 20.58 -21.61
CA GLU A 85 -16.15 20.60 -22.33
C GLU A 85 -17.29 20.86 -21.37
N VAL A 86 -18.28 21.62 -21.83
CA VAL A 86 -19.43 21.99 -21.00
C VAL A 86 -20.67 22.26 -21.84
N GLY A 87 -21.79 21.68 -21.44
CA GLY A 87 -23.09 21.90 -22.10
C GLY A 87 -24.19 21.04 -21.49
N ALA A 88 -25.44 21.49 -21.56
CA ALA A 88 -26.63 20.76 -21.08
C ALA A 88 -26.54 20.24 -19.62
N GLY A 89 -25.75 20.90 -18.76
CA GLY A 89 -25.54 20.50 -17.37
C GLY A 89 -24.44 19.44 -17.16
N TRP A 90 -23.75 19.02 -18.21
CA TRP A 90 -22.58 18.15 -18.14
C TRP A 90 -21.28 18.95 -18.28
N ILE A 91 -20.26 18.56 -17.53
CA ILE A 91 -18.90 19.13 -17.56
C ILE A 91 -17.91 17.98 -17.62
N GLY A 92 -17.00 17.98 -18.60
CA GLY A 92 -15.91 17.02 -18.73
C GLY A 92 -14.57 17.71 -18.87
N LYS A 93 -13.53 17.22 -18.18
CA LYS A 93 -12.15 17.67 -18.38
C LYS A 93 -11.50 16.84 -19.48
N LEU A 94 -10.88 17.51 -20.45
CA LEU A 94 -10.10 16.88 -21.50
C LEU A 94 -8.60 16.98 -21.19
N ARG A 95 -7.85 15.99 -21.66
CA ARG A 95 -6.38 15.99 -21.65
C ARG A 95 -5.86 15.30 -22.90
N TRP A 96 -4.64 15.66 -23.30
CA TRP A 96 -3.93 14.93 -24.34
C TRP A 96 -3.35 13.64 -23.78
N GLU A 97 -3.47 12.58 -24.55
CA GLU A 97 -2.91 11.26 -24.25
C GLU A 97 -1.94 10.86 -25.37
N ARG A 98 -0.83 10.24 -24.99
CA ARG A 98 0.27 9.82 -25.87
C ARG A 98 0.51 8.33 -25.67
N SER A 99 0.53 7.54 -26.74
CA SER A 99 0.98 6.15 -26.69
C SER A 99 2.42 6.04 -26.17
N LEU A 100 2.84 4.84 -25.74
CA LEU A 100 4.26 4.61 -25.42
C LEU A 100 5.16 4.71 -26.65
N GLY A 101 4.60 4.54 -27.85
CA GLY A 101 5.34 4.53 -29.10
C GLY A 101 6.26 3.32 -29.26
N ALA A 102 7.17 3.40 -30.23
CA ALA A 102 8.17 2.38 -30.50
C ALA A 102 9.48 3.03 -30.96
N VAL A 103 10.60 2.38 -30.62
CA VAL A 103 11.90 2.70 -31.20
C VAL A 103 12.00 1.99 -32.55
N VAL A 104 12.03 2.76 -33.63
CA VAL A 104 11.98 2.27 -35.02
C VAL A 104 13.25 2.55 -35.81
N ARG A 105 14.34 2.88 -35.12
CA ARG A 105 15.66 3.06 -35.72
C ARG A 105 16.73 2.32 -34.92
N HIS A 106 17.78 1.92 -35.62
CA HIS A 106 18.95 1.29 -35.04
C HIS A 106 20.15 2.23 -35.06
N LYS A 107 21.14 1.95 -34.21
CA LYS A 107 22.40 2.70 -34.20
C LYS A 107 23.10 2.51 -35.55
N ASN A 108 23.67 3.59 -36.08
CA ASN A 108 24.40 3.63 -37.36
C ASN A 108 23.58 3.19 -38.61
N HIS A 109 22.26 3.05 -38.50
CA HIS A 109 21.37 2.75 -39.62
C HIS A 109 20.38 3.90 -39.83
N LEU A 110 20.01 4.13 -41.08
CA LEU A 110 18.94 5.07 -41.42
C LEU A 110 17.60 4.50 -40.93
N MET A 111 16.74 5.40 -40.46
CA MET A 111 15.34 5.08 -40.17
C MET A 111 14.62 4.90 -41.51
N THR A 112 13.99 3.74 -41.74
CA THR A 112 13.29 3.45 -43.00
C THR A 112 11.76 3.49 -42.81
N PRO A 113 10.98 3.78 -43.87
CA PRO A 113 9.52 3.70 -43.82
C PRO A 113 8.99 2.31 -43.42
N GLU A 114 9.66 1.25 -43.86
CA GLU A 114 9.25 -0.13 -43.57
C GLU A 114 9.40 -0.47 -42.08
N ALA A 115 10.41 0.09 -41.40
CA ALA A 115 10.58 -0.07 -39.96
C ALA A 115 9.45 0.62 -39.16
N VAL A 116 8.93 1.75 -39.69
CA VAL A 116 7.75 2.44 -39.13
C VAL A 116 6.50 1.60 -39.33
N GLU A 117 6.26 1.13 -40.56
CA GLU A 117 5.13 0.26 -40.90
C GLU A 117 5.11 -1.00 -40.04
N HIS A 118 6.25 -1.69 -39.92
CA HIS A 118 6.38 -2.91 -39.12
C HIS A 118 6.03 -2.71 -37.64
N ASN A 119 6.20 -1.50 -37.11
CA ASN A 119 5.90 -1.16 -35.72
C ASN A 119 4.60 -0.35 -35.57
N TRP A 120 3.81 -0.19 -36.64
CA TRP A 120 2.69 0.74 -36.66
C TRP A 120 1.62 0.45 -35.60
N GLU A 121 1.29 -0.83 -35.40
CA GLU A 121 0.34 -1.26 -34.36
C GLU A 121 0.83 -0.86 -32.97
N LYS A 122 2.12 -1.02 -32.69
CA LYS A 122 2.74 -0.64 -31.41
C LYS A 122 2.80 0.88 -31.22
N ILE A 123 3.12 1.63 -32.28
CA ILE A 123 3.13 3.10 -32.27
C ILE A 123 1.74 3.65 -31.93
N CYS A 124 0.69 3.02 -32.46
CA CYS A 124 -0.69 3.42 -32.28
C CYS A 124 -1.39 2.77 -31.08
N ASN A 125 -0.70 1.99 -30.24
CA ASN A 125 -1.29 1.32 -29.08
C ASN A 125 -1.41 2.26 -27.86
N PHE A 126 -2.61 2.37 -27.29
CA PHE A 126 -2.92 3.22 -26.13
C PHE A 126 -3.14 2.46 -24.80
N ASP A 127 -2.99 1.14 -24.75
CA ASP A 127 -3.24 0.31 -23.55
C ASP A 127 -2.38 0.72 -22.34
N ASN A 128 -1.20 1.30 -22.59
CA ASN A 128 -0.27 1.82 -21.58
C ASN A 128 0.06 3.30 -21.80
N ALA A 129 -0.89 4.09 -22.31
CA ALA A 129 -0.65 5.46 -22.68
C ALA A 129 -0.30 6.38 -21.48
N GLN A 130 0.35 7.49 -21.80
CA GLN A 130 0.81 8.51 -20.85
C GLN A 130 0.11 9.84 -21.13
N SER A 131 -0.03 10.70 -20.12
CA SER A 131 -0.64 12.03 -20.25
C SER A 131 0.33 13.12 -19.78
N PRO A 132 1.41 13.41 -20.52
CA PRO A 132 2.40 14.42 -20.12
C PRO A 132 1.76 15.80 -20.00
N GLN A 133 2.03 16.48 -18.88
CA GLN A 133 1.47 17.80 -18.56
C GLN A 133 2.44 18.93 -18.87
N GLU A 134 3.75 18.66 -18.88
CA GLU A 134 4.80 19.65 -19.13
C GLU A 134 5.76 19.19 -20.24
N ILE A 135 6.43 20.15 -20.90
CA ILE A 135 7.40 19.87 -21.96
C ILE A 135 8.53 18.96 -21.44
N GLY A 136 8.96 19.16 -20.19
CA GLY A 136 9.99 18.33 -19.57
C GLY A 136 9.63 16.84 -19.55
N GLU A 137 8.40 16.51 -19.14
CA GLU A 137 7.90 15.13 -19.13
C GLU A 137 7.86 14.51 -20.53
N SER A 138 7.55 15.31 -21.54
CA SER A 138 7.56 14.85 -22.93
C SER A 138 8.97 14.47 -23.40
N LEU A 139 9.98 15.27 -23.03
CA LEU A 139 11.38 15.10 -23.44
C LEU A 139 12.09 13.92 -22.75
N VAL A 140 11.68 13.54 -21.53
CA VAL A 140 12.25 12.38 -20.80
C VAL A 140 12.20 11.10 -21.63
N MET A 141 11.10 10.88 -22.36
CA MET A 141 10.93 9.69 -23.20
C MET A 141 11.94 9.66 -24.36
N LEU A 142 12.21 10.81 -25.00
CA LEU A 142 13.19 10.87 -26.09
C LEU A 142 14.60 10.52 -25.59
N ASN A 143 14.94 10.94 -24.37
CA ASN A 143 16.22 10.57 -23.77
C ASN A 143 16.32 9.05 -23.51
N ALA A 144 15.24 8.43 -23.03
CA ALA A 144 15.17 6.98 -22.88
C ALA A 144 15.34 6.24 -24.23
N VAL A 145 14.74 6.75 -25.30
CA VAL A 145 14.90 6.21 -26.66
C VAL A 145 16.35 6.32 -27.14
N LEU A 146 17.01 7.47 -26.92
CA LEU A 146 18.41 7.65 -27.29
C LEU A 146 19.31 6.62 -26.59
N ASN A 147 19.12 6.44 -25.28
CA ASN A 147 19.85 5.44 -24.49
C ASN A 147 19.60 4.01 -25.01
N GLN A 148 18.35 3.67 -25.34
CA GLN A 148 18.02 2.37 -25.90
C GLN A 148 18.75 2.10 -27.22
N ILE A 149 18.88 3.11 -28.09
CA ILE A 149 19.58 2.98 -29.36
C ILE A 149 21.09 2.83 -29.16
N GLU A 150 21.67 3.58 -28.21
CA GLU A 150 23.10 3.48 -27.89
C GLU A 150 23.48 2.12 -27.30
N SER A 151 22.57 1.47 -26.58
CA SER A 151 22.79 0.15 -25.96
C SER A 151 22.76 -1.07 -26.91
N GLN A 152 22.39 -0.90 -28.19
CA GLN A 152 22.25 -2.01 -29.15
C GLN A 152 23.58 -2.65 -29.63
N ASP A 153 24.75 -2.17 -29.16
CA ASP A 153 26.09 -2.65 -29.57
C ASP A 153 26.71 -3.72 -28.65
N VAL A 154 26.02 -4.20 -27.61
CA VAL A 154 26.62 -5.22 -26.72
C VAL A 154 26.43 -6.62 -27.31
N SER A 155 27.24 -6.95 -28.32
CA SER A 155 27.49 -8.34 -28.69
C SER A 155 28.40 -9.01 -27.65
N PRO A 156 28.05 -10.19 -27.11
CA PRO A 156 28.97 -10.95 -26.30
C PRO A 156 29.96 -11.66 -27.22
N ASN A 157 31.21 -11.19 -27.28
CA ASN A 157 32.30 -12.06 -27.69
C ASN A 157 33.52 -11.89 -26.77
N PRO A 158 34.20 -13.01 -26.43
CA PRO A 158 35.16 -13.06 -25.34
C PRO A 158 36.59 -12.73 -25.80
N ILE A 159 37.36 -12.15 -24.88
CA ILE A 159 38.82 -11.95 -24.91
C ILE A 159 39.28 -10.75 -25.75
N GLY A 160 39.79 -9.73 -25.04
CA GLY A 160 40.52 -8.61 -25.63
C GLY A 160 40.81 -7.53 -24.60
N HIS A 161 41.98 -7.60 -23.97
CA HIS A 161 42.52 -6.50 -23.17
C HIS A 161 42.55 -5.22 -24.00
N SER A 162 41.81 -4.20 -23.59
CA SER A 162 42.06 -2.82 -24.00
C SER A 162 41.85 -1.89 -22.81
N THR A 163 42.86 -1.04 -22.62
CA THR A 163 42.98 0.01 -21.60
C THR A 163 41.85 1.04 -21.72
N PRO A 164 41.32 1.58 -20.61
CA PRO A 164 40.21 2.50 -20.66
C PRO A 164 40.68 3.88 -21.15
N THR A 165 40.23 4.26 -22.34
CA THR A 165 40.20 5.68 -22.76
C THR A 165 39.04 6.38 -22.05
N SER A 166 39.38 7.48 -21.39
CA SER A 166 38.55 8.33 -20.55
C SER A 166 37.21 8.72 -21.20
N SER A 167 36.11 8.14 -20.71
CA SER A 167 34.81 8.81 -20.73
C SER A 167 34.78 9.88 -19.65
N SER A 168 34.08 10.98 -19.91
CA SER A 168 33.88 12.10 -19.00
C SER A 168 33.45 11.62 -17.61
N VAL A 169 34.37 11.71 -16.65
CA VAL A 169 34.17 11.28 -15.26
C VAL A 169 33.13 12.20 -14.61
N VAL A 170 31.87 11.78 -14.62
CA VAL A 170 30.84 12.35 -13.74
C VAL A 170 31.18 11.89 -12.33
N ASN A 171 31.52 12.83 -11.44
CA ASN A 171 31.88 12.54 -10.05
C ASN A 171 30.62 12.17 -9.25
N PRO A 172 30.42 10.90 -8.83
CA PRO A 172 29.24 10.47 -8.08
C PRO A 172 29.09 11.19 -6.73
N ALA A 173 30.17 11.78 -6.21
CA ALA A 173 30.14 12.58 -4.98
C ALA A 173 29.21 13.80 -5.08
N LYS A 174 28.92 14.31 -6.29
CA LYS A 174 27.99 15.42 -6.47
C LYS A 174 26.53 15.05 -6.19
N CYS A 175 26.19 13.76 -6.21
CA CYS A 175 24.84 13.27 -5.93
C CYS A 175 24.58 13.11 -4.42
N ILE A 176 25.64 13.04 -3.60
CA ILE A 176 25.53 12.85 -2.15
C ILE A 176 24.84 14.06 -1.51
N GLY A 177 23.81 13.81 -0.71
CA GLY A 177 23.00 14.82 -0.03
C GLY A 177 21.87 15.39 -0.89
N GLN A 178 21.79 15.05 -2.18
CA GLN A 178 20.65 15.46 -3.01
C GLN A 178 19.38 14.75 -2.55
N LYS A 179 18.27 15.50 -2.56
CA LYS A 179 16.94 15.02 -2.18
C LYS A 179 16.09 14.82 -3.43
N LEU A 180 15.30 13.76 -3.44
CA LEU A 180 14.26 13.57 -4.45
C LEU A 180 13.07 14.48 -4.12
N PRO A 181 12.22 14.79 -5.11
CA PRO A 181 10.92 15.40 -4.86
C PRO A 181 10.15 14.62 -3.77
N GLU A 182 9.44 15.37 -2.96
CA GLU A 182 8.59 14.80 -1.92
C GLU A 182 7.49 13.94 -2.56
N PHE A 183 7.35 12.71 -2.08
CA PHE A 183 6.42 11.73 -2.66
C PHE A 183 5.32 11.39 -1.67
N ALA A 184 4.06 11.64 -2.06
CA ALA A 184 2.90 11.31 -1.26
C ALA A 184 2.33 9.95 -1.67
N TYR A 185 2.10 9.07 -0.69
CA TYR A 185 1.50 7.76 -0.87
C TYR A 185 0.21 7.67 -0.05
N GLU A 186 -0.90 7.39 -0.72
CA GLU A 186 -2.21 7.23 -0.10
C GLU A 186 -2.67 5.78 -0.19
N TYR A 187 -3.13 5.24 0.94
CA TYR A 187 -3.55 3.85 1.04
C TYR A 187 -4.75 3.68 2.00
N THR A 188 -5.46 2.58 1.80
CA THR A 188 -6.56 2.15 2.67
C THR A 188 -6.15 0.86 3.39
N HIS A 189 -7.06 0.24 4.13
CA HIS A 189 -6.82 -1.08 4.74
C HIS A 189 -6.44 -2.17 3.72
N LEU A 190 -6.74 -1.96 2.42
CA LEU A 190 -6.45 -2.91 1.36
C LEU A 190 -4.94 -3.19 1.23
N GLN A 191 -4.10 -2.15 1.18
CA GLN A 191 -2.66 -2.33 0.94
C GLN A 191 -1.94 -3.07 2.09
N PRO A 192 -2.20 -2.75 3.39
CA PRO A 192 -1.68 -3.54 4.50
C PRO A 192 -2.11 -5.02 4.46
N ILE A 193 -3.37 -5.31 4.10
CA ILE A 193 -3.87 -6.69 4.00
C ILE A 193 -3.19 -7.43 2.84
N LEU A 194 -3.11 -6.79 1.67
CA LEU A 194 -2.39 -7.35 0.50
C LEU A 194 -0.92 -7.63 0.83
N TYR A 195 -0.26 -6.71 1.52
CA TYR A 195 1.11 -6.91 1.98
C TYR A 195 1.21 -8.07 2.96
N ALA A 196 0.32 -8.14 3.97
CA ALA A 196 0.31 -9.21 4.96
C ALA A 196 0.16 -10.60 4.31
N LEU A 197 -0.76 -10.75 3.36
CA LEU A 197 -0.91 -11.97 2.54
C LEU A 197 0.35 -12.23 1.70
N GLY A 198 0.89 -11.18 1.07
CA GLY A 198 2.10 -11.23 0.24
C GLY A 198 3.36 -11.67 1.00
N VAL A 199 3.40 -11.49 2.32
CA VAL A 199 4.49 -11.99 3.18
C VAL A 199 4.10 -13.26 3.96
N GLY A 200 3.01 -13.91 3.57
CA GLY A 200 2.63 -15.24 4.04
C GLY A 200 1.75 -15.29 5.29
N MET A 201 1.15 -14.17 5.72
CA MET A 201 0.07 -14.26 6.71
C MET A 201 -1.10 -15.03 6.13
N SER A 202 -1.71 -15.87 6.95
CA SER A 202 -2.78 -16.78 6.54
C SER A 202 -3.81 -16.93 7.65
N THR A 203 -5.08 -17.04 7.25
CA THR A 203 -6.21 -17.35 8.14
C THR A 203 -6.15 -18.75 8.75
N LYS A 204 -5.20 -19.60 8.32
CA LYS A 204 -4.89 -20.87 9.00
C LYS A 204 -4.50 -20.67 10.46
N ASP A 205 -3.93 -19.50 10.77
CA ASP A 205 -3.58 -19.10 12.13
C ASP A 205 -4.55 -17.99 12.56
N PRO A 206 -5.43 -18.24 13.56
CA PRO A 206 -6.39 -17.25 14.04
C PRO A 206 -5.75 -15.94 14.51
N ASP A 207 -4.53 -16.00 15.03
CA ASP A 207 -3.81 -14.81 15.53
C ASP A 207 -3.48 -13.82 14.40
N ASN A 208 -3.53 -14.26 13.14
CA ASN A 208 -3.27 -13.42 11.99
C ASN A 208 -4.48 -12.58 11.55
N LEU A 209 -5.67 -12.83 12.10
CA LEU A 209 -6.88 -12.10 11.70
C LEU A 209 -6.73 -10.58 11.89
N LYS A 210 -5.97 -10.16 12.92
CA LYS A 210 -5.62 -8.76 13.18
C LYS A 210 -4.82 -8.07 12.07
N PHE A 211 -4.27 -8.82 11.12
CA PHE A 211 -3.55 -8.27 9.95
C PHE A 211 -4.34 -8.43 8.64
N LEU A 212 -5.42 -9.23 8.67
CA LEU A 212 -6.12 -9.69 7.46
C LEU A 212 -7.58 -9.25 7.39
N PHE A 213 -8.16 -8.78 8.48
CA PHE A 213 -9.55 -8.35 8.55
C PHE A 213 -9.65 -6.97 9.17
N GLU A 214 -10.05 -6.00 8.35
CA GLU A 214 -10.22 -4.60 8.70
C GLU A 214 -11.31 -4.36 9.76
N GLY A 215 -12.24 -5.31 9.94
CA GLY A 215 -13.25 -5.29 11.00
C GLY A 215 -12.77 -5.84 12.35
N SER A 216 -11.52 -6.31 12.46
CA SER A 216 -10.94 -6.72 13.73
C SER A 216 -10.71 -5.50 14.65
N GLU A 217 -11.03 -5.62 15.94
CA GLU A 217 -10.71 -4.58 16.94
C GLU A 217 -9.20 -4.35 17.11
N GLU A 218 -8.41 -5.38 16.79
CA GLU A 218 -6.95 -5.32 16.86
C GLU A 218 -6.34 -5.04 15.47
N PHE A 219 -7.13 -4.62 14.48
CA PHE A 219 -6.65 -4.44 13.12
C PHE A 219 -5.44 -3.50 13.08
N CYS A 220 -4.32 -4.02 12.58
CA CYS A 220 -3.06 -3.30 12.53
C CYS A 220 -2.22 -3.73 11.32
N CYS A 221 -1.23 -2.91 10.97
CA CYS A 221 -0.31 -3.20 9.89
C CYS A 221 0.91 -3.97 10.38
N LEU A 222 1.41 -4.89 9.57
CA LEU A 222 2.74 -5.45 9.82
C LEU A 222 3.80 -4.34 9.78
N PRO A 223 4.73 -4.28 10.75
CA PRO A 223 5.75 -3.24 10.81
C PRO A 223 6.53 -3.04 9.51
N THR A 224 6.86 -4.13 8.83
CA THR A 224 7.66 -4.13 7.60
C THR A 224 6.92 -3.64 6.36
N PHE A 225 5.61 -3.38 6.45
CA PHE A 225 4.88 -2.64 5.42
C PHE A 225 5.47 -1.22 5.21
N ALA A 226 6.12 -0.65 6.23
CA ALA A 226 6.86 0.62 6.13
C ALA A 226 7.96 0.63 5.06
N VAL A 227 8.49 -0.54 4.70
CA VAL A 227 9.49 -0.63 3.61
C VAL A 227 8.83 -0.36 2.26
N ILE A 228 7.60 -0.82 2.04
CA ILE A 228 6.85 -0.58 0.80
C ILE A 228 6.61 0.93 0.59
N LEU A 229 6.20 1.61 1.66
CA LEU A 229 5.97 3.06 1.66
C LEU A 229 7.26 3.84 1.32
N GLY A 230 8.40 3.39 1.85
CA GLY A 230 9.71 3.94 1.50
C GLY A 230 10.10 3.64 0.06
N GLN A 231 9.87 2.41 -0.41
CA GLN A 231 10.25 1.95 -1.74
C GLN A 231 9.50 2.70 -2.86
N ALA A 232 8.20 2.95 -2.68
CA ALA A 232 7.38 3.68 -3.64
C ALA A 232 7.98 5.07 -3.97
N SER A 233 8.51 5.77 -2.96
CA SER A 233 9.17 7.07 -3.16
C SER A 233 10.45 7.01 -4.00
N MET A 234 11.07 5.85 -4.16
CA MET A 234 12.28 5.68 -4.97
C MET A 234 11.93 5.28 -6.41
N ILE A 235 10.93 4.41 -6.57
CA ILE A 235 10.48 3.91 -7.87
C ILE A 235 9.70 5.03 -8.60
N ASP A 236 8.65 5.54 -7.95
CA ASP A 236 7.74 6.51 -8.55
C ASP A 236 8.26 7.95 -8.42
N GLY A 237 9.07 8.22 -7.39
CA GLY A 237 9.76 9.51 -7.23
C GLY A 237 10.98 9.69 -8.17
N SER A 238 11.25 8.70 -9.04
CA SER A 238 12.28 8.73 -10.08
C SER A 238 13.67 9.11 -9.56
N ILE A 239 14.35 8.21 -8.87
CA ILE A 239 15.77 8.40 -8.48
C ILE A 239 16.69 8.79 -9.66
N SER A 240 16.33 8.40 -10.88
CA SER A 240 17.02 8.79 -12.12
C SER A 240 16.87 10.25 -12.50
N SER A 241 15.97 11.01 -11.86
CA SER A 241 15.79 12.45 -12.05
C SER A 241 16.87 13.31 -11.37
N ILE A 242 17.71 12.69 -10.52
CA ILE A 242 18.74 13.39 -9.75
C ILE A 242 19.86 13.87 -10.68
N PRO A 243 20.16 15.19 -10.73
CA PRO A 243 21.24 15.72 -11.55
C PRO A 243 22.60 15.06 -11.26
N GLY A 244 23.15 14.39 -12.28
CA GLY A 244 24.43 13.68 -12.20
C GLY A 244 24.33 12.21 -11.80
N PHE A 245 23.11 11.69 -11.57
CA PHE A 245 22.87 10.29 -11.27
C PHE A 245 22.85 9.45 -12.57
N ASN A 246 24.01 8.95 -12.97
CA ASN A 246 24.20 8.15 -14.20
C ASN A 246 24.43 6.65 -13.89
N PHE A 247 23.61 6.06 -13.03
CA PHE A 247 23.67 4.64 -12.74
C PHE A 247 22.63 3.87 -13.55
N ASP A 248 23.06 2.83 -14.26
CA ASP A 248 22.15 1.89 -14.92
C ASP A 248 21.48 0.97 -13.89
N LEU A 249 20.24 1.32 -13.53
CA LEU A 249 19.47 0.60 -12.53
C LEU A 249 18.92 -0.74 -13.02
N THR A 250 19.03 -1.07 -14.31
CA THR A 250 18.66 -2.42 -14.81
C THR A 250 19.56 -3.51 -14.21
N ARG A 251 20.76 -3.12 -13.76
CA ARG A 251 21.76 -3.97 -13.08
C ARG A 251 21.79 -3.73 -11.56
N ALA A 252 20.76 -3.07 -11.02
CA ALA A 252 20.65 -2.83 -9.59
C ALA A 252 20.20 -4.08 -8.85
N LEU A 253 20.94 -4.42 -7.80
CA LEU A 253 20.60 -5.46 -6.84
C LEU A 253 20.34 -4.80 -5.50
N HIS A 254 19.24 -5.18 -4.85
CA HIS A 254 18.98 -4.76 -3.48
C HIS A 254 19.87 -5.58 -2.54
N GLY A 255 20.88 -4.96 -1.93
CA GLY A 255 21.88 -5.65 -1.11
C GLY A 255 21.54 -5.70 0.38
N GLU A 256 21.08 -4.59 0.95
CA GLU A 256 20.73 -4.49 2.37
C GLU A 256 19.54 -3.58 2.59
N GLN A 257 18.74 -3.89 3.62
CA GLN A 257 17.60 -3.08 4.05
C GLN A 257 17.72 -2.76 5.53
N TYR A 258 17.47 -1.51 5.88
CA TYR A 258 17.18 -1.09 7.25
C TYR A 258 15.81 -0.42 7.33
N LEU A 259 15.09 -0.68 8.39
CA LEU A 259 13.85 0.01 8.75
C LEU A 259 13.88 0.29 10.26
N GLU A 260 13.51 1.50 10.66
CA GLU A 260 13.25 1.90 12.03
C GLU A 260 11.86 2.56 12.10
N LEU A 261 11.04 2.10 13.04
CA LEU A 261 9.73 2.66 13.33
C LEU A 261 9.78 3.46 14.62
N TYR A 262 9.30 4.70 14.53
CA TYR A 262 9.14 5.59 15.68
C TYR A 262 7.74 5.47 16.28
N LYS A 263 6.75 5.08 15.46
CA LYS A 263 5.36 4.84 15.83
C LYS A 263 4.79 3.69 15.00
N PRO A 264 3.78 2.94 15.49
CA PRO A 264 3.02 2.00 14.67
C PRO A 264 2.43 2.68 13.43
N LEU A 265 2.34 1.95 12.32
CA LEU A 265 1.77 2.46 11.08
C LEU A 265 0.24 2.61 11.22
N PRO A 266 -0.35 3.68 10.67
CA PRO A 266 -1.80 3.79 10.57
C PRO A 266 -2.34 2.75 9.57
N THR A 267 -3.59 2.31 9.77
CA THR A 267 -4.24 1.30 8.94
C THR A 267 -4.77 1.83 7.60
N SER A 268 -4.82 3.16 7.46
CA SER A 268 -5.12 3.89 6.23
C SER A 268 -4.61 5.32 6.36
N GLY A 269 -4.53 6.03 5.24
CA GLY A 269 -4.25 7.46 5.20
C GLY A 269 -3.24 7.84 4.14
N LYS A 270 -2.82 9.10 4.21
CA LYS A 270 -1.84 9.69 3.32
C LYS A 270 -0.54 9.96 4.06
N LEU A 271 0.52 9.34 3.60
CA LEU A 271 1.87 9.51 4.13
C LEU A 271 2.76 10.19 3.10
N THR A 272 3.81 10.83 3.58
CA THR A 272 4.71 11.57 2.71
C THR A 272 6.16 11.20 2.98
N SER A 273 6.89 10.85 1.93
CA SER A 273 8.25 10.35 2.00
C SER A 273 9.24 11.34 1.38
N GLN A 274 10.35 11.56 2.08
CA GLN A 274 11.49 12.33 1.60
C GLN A 274 12.71 11.44 1.49
N THR A 275 13.19 11.26 0.27
CA THR A 275 14.36 10.43 -0.05
C THR A 275 15.60 11.29 -0.25
N THR A 276 16.73 10.85 0.30
CA THR A 276 18.03 11.50 0.17
C THR A 276 19.09 10.47 -0.21
N ILE A 277 20.00 10.81 -1.15
CA ILE A 277 21.20 10.01 -1.36
C ILE A 277 22.14 10.25 -0.17
N ALA A 278 22.17 9.32 0.77
CA ALA A 278 23.01 9.42 1.95
C ALA A 278 24.49 9.32 1.59
N ASP A 279 24.83 8.39 0.70
CA ASP A 279 26.20 8.13 0.28
C ASP A 279 26.29 7.28 -0.99
N ILE A 280 27.46 7.30 -1.64
CA ILE A 280 27.79 6.41 -2.76
C ILE A 280 29.20 5.85 -2.54
N LEU A 281 29.30 4.53 -2.50
CA LEU A 281 30.54 3.81 -2.19
C LEU A 281 31.04 3.04 -3.39
N ASP A 282 32.35 3.05 -3.57
CA ASP A 282 33.02 2.24 -4.58
C ASP A 282 33.37 0.87 -4.00
N LYS A 283 32.82 -0.19 -4.58
CA LYS A 283 33.10 -1.58 -4.17
C LYS A 283 33.99 -2.31 -5.19
N GLY A 284 34.60 -1.58 -6.11
CA GLY A 284 35.43 -2.11 -7.19
C GLY A 284 34.59 -2.63 -8.34
N SER A 285 33.88 -3.74 -8.15
CA SER A 285 33.03 -4.35 -9.19
C SER A 285 31.67 -3.68 -9.39
N GLY A 286 31.32 -2.70 -8.55
CA GLY A 286 30.06 -1.98 -8.59
C GLY A 286 30.03 -0.80 -7.63
N ALA A 287 28.96 0.00 -7.71
CA ALA A 287 28.68 1.09 -6.78
C ALA A 287 27.64 0.65 -5.75
N LEU A 288 27.81 1.00 -4.49
CA LEU A 288 26.78 0.85 -3.46
C LEU A 288 26.18 2.22 -3.12
N ILE A 289 24.90 2.39 -3.41
CA ILE A 289 24.16 3.63 -3.20
C ILE A 289 23.34 3.46 -1.92
N LEU A 290 23.53 4.38 -0.97
CA LEU A 290 22.76 4.44 0.27
C LEU A 290 21.67 5.49 0.13
N LEU A 291 20.42 5.08 0.30
CA LEU A 291 19.25 5.95 0.19
C LEU A 291 18.53 5.99 1.53
N ASP A 292 18.48 7.17 2.12
CA ASP A 292 17.75 7.45 3.34
C ASP A 292 16.34 7.94 2.98
N VAL A 293 15.31 7.28 3.50
CA VAL A 293 13.91 7.67 3.28
C VAL A 293 13.25 7.91 4.63
N HIS A 294 12.76 9.14 4.82
CA HIS A 294 11.99 9.52 6.00
C HIS A 294 10.52 9.65 5.61
N THR A 295 9.63 8.92 6.29
CA THR A 295 8.20 8.93 5.99
C THR A 295 7.42 9.56 7.14
N TYR A 296 6.53 10.48 6.80
CA TYR A 296 5.78 11.33 7.72
C TYR A 296 4.28 11.13 7.58
N HIS A 297 3.57 11.27 8.71
CA HIS A 297 2.12 11.46 8.75
C HIS A 297 1.84 12.89 9.22
N GLY A 298 1.47 13.76 8.29
CA GLY A 298 1.47 15.20 8.54
C GLY A 298 2.89 15.67 8.91
N LYS A 299 3.08 16.15 10.15
CA LYS A 299 4.40 16.60 10.65
C LYS A 299 5.16 15.54 11.45
N ASP A 300 4.52 14.41 11.76
CA ASP A 300 5.10 13.38 12.61
C ASP A 300 5.93 12.41 11.79
N LEU A 301 7.22 12.25 12.15
CA LEU A 301 8.07 11.20 11.58
C LEU A 301 7.58 9.83 12.06
N LEU A 302 7.15 8.99 11.13
CA LEU A 302 6.67 7.64 11.43
C LEU A 302 7.78 6.60 11.34
N CYS A 303 8.55 6.63 10.25
CA CYS A 303 9.58 5.64 10.01
C CYS A 303 10.77 6.22 9.24
N TYR A 304 11.89 5.53 9.37
CA TYR A 304 13.10 5.77 8.61
C TYR A 304 13.53 4.45 7.94
N ASN A 305 13.76 4.50 6.64
CA ASN A 305 14.31 3.39 5.87
C ASN A 305 15.70 3.77 5.35
N GLN A 306 16.62 2.80 5.33
CA GLN A 306 17.85 2.91 4.54
C GLN A 306 17.92 1.75 3.56
N PHE A 307 17.85 2.08 2.27
CA PHE A 307 18.02 1.14 1.17
C PHE A 307 19.49 1.14 0.75
N SER A 308 20.07 -0.05 0.59
CA SER A 308 21.42 -0.22 0.06
C SER A 308 21.34 -0.92 -1.29
N VAL A 309 21.49 -0.14 -2.36
CA VAL A 309 21.34 -0.59 -3.75
C VAL A 309 22.72 -0.76 -4.38
N PHE A 310 23.05 -1.98 -4.79
CA PHE A 310 24.30 -2.29 -5.45
C PHE A 310 24.13 -2.31 -6.97
N VAL A 311 24.81 -1.42 -7.68
CA VAL A 311 24.77 -1.35 -9.13
C VAL A 311 26.01 -2.04 -9.70
N VAL A 312 25.79 -3.21 -10.30
CA VAL A 312 26.88 -4.04 -10.85
C VAL A 312 27.55 -3.32 -12.03
N GLY A 313 28.88 -3.28 -12.04
CA GLY A 313 29.67 -2.66 -13.11
C GLY A 313 29.90 -1.15 -12.95
N ALA A 314 29.23 -0.50 -12.00
CA ALA A 314 29.36 0.95 -11.78
C ALA A 314 30.45 1.34 -10.75
N GLY A 315 31.40 0.45 -10.46
CA GLY A 315 32.52 0.69 -9.54
C GLY A 315 33.77 1.19 -10.25
N GLY A 316 34.89 1.28 -9.52
CA GLY A 316 36.20 1.66 -10.08
C GLY A 316 36.39 3.16 -10.29
N PHE A 317 35.54 3.99 -9.70
CA PHE A 317 35.62 5.45 -9.75
C PHE A 317 36.49 6.06 -8.64
N GLY A 318 37.15 5.24 -7.81
CA GLY A 318 38.10 5.69 -6.79
C GLY A 318 37.43 6.28 -5.54
N GLY A 319 36.17 5.94 -5.29
CA GLY A 319 35.42 6.38 -4.12
C GLY A 319 35.80 5.64 -2.83
N LYS A 320 35.28 6.12 -1.69
CA LYS A 320 35.44 5.43 -0.41
C LYS A 320 34.71 4.08 -0.40
N ARG A 321 35.27 3.10 0.33
CA ARG A 321 34.72 1.73 0.41
C ARG A 321 33.72 1.53 1.55
N SER A 322 33.66 2.44 2.52
CA SER A 322 32.79 2.38 3.69
C SER A 322 32.14 3.75 3.96
N SER A 323 31.03 3.73 4.71
CA SER A 323 30.31 4.93 5.15
C SER A 323 29.96 4.81 6.62
N GLU A 324 30.17 5.88 7.38
CA GLU A 324 29.65 6.03 8.74
C GLU A 324 28.11 6.21 8.76
N LYS A 325 27.51 6.59 7.63
CA LYS A 325 26.06 6.72 7.49
C LYS A 325 25.35 5.37 7.29
N ALA A 326 26.10 4.32 6.93
CA ALA A 326 25.53 3.00 6.71
C ALA A 326 25.13 2.35 8.04
N LYS A 327 23.87 1.89 8.13
CA LYS A 327 23.43 1.05 9.24
C LYS A 327 24.10 -0.32 9.15
N VAL A 328 24.82 -0.71 10.20
CA VAL A 328 25.74 -1.84 10.19
C VAL A 328 25.01 -3.18 10.38
N THR A 329 25.39 -4.18 9.59
CA THR A 329 24.95 -5.58 9.75
C THR A 329 25.64 -6.24 10.94
N VAL A 330 24.97 -7.19 11.61
CA VAL A 330 25.53 -7.90 12.75
C VAL A 330 25.48 -9.40 12.51
N GLU A 331 26.60 -10.09 12.68
CA GLU A 331 26.67 -11.55 12.50
C GLU A 331 25.79 -12.30 13.52
N ALA A 332 25.34 -13.49 13.14
CA ALA A 332 24.62 -14.37 14.03
C ALA A 332 25.54 -14.89 15.16
N PRO A 333 25.05 -15.02 16.40
CA PRO A 333 25.83 -15.60 17.50
C PRO A 333 26.33 -17.01 17.17
N LYS A 334 27.57 -17.32 17.57
CA LYS A 334 28.21 -18.63 17.34
C LYS A 334 27.78 -19.67 18.38
N ARG A 335 26.47 -19.85 18.52
CA ARG A 335 25.81 -20.84 19.41
C ARG A 335 24.53 -21.36 18.74
N PRO A 336 23.92 -22.46 19.20
CA PRO A 336 22.62 -22.89 18.68
C PRO A 336 21.54 -21.79 18.78
N PRO A 337 20.63 -21.68 17.79
CA PRO A 337 19.53 -20.72 17.83
C PRO A 337 18.58 -21.00 18.98
N ASP A 338 18.02 -19.94 19.56
CA ASP A 338 17.01 -20.04 20.61
C ASP A 338 15.66 -20.47 20.03
N ALA A 339 15.38 -20.09 18.79
CA ALA A 339 14.17 -20.46 18.08
C ALA A 339 14.42 -20.64 16.59
N VAL A 340 13.71 -21.59 15.99
CA VAL A 340 13.74 -21.86 14.55
C VAL A 340 12.31 -22.00 14.06
N ILE A 341 11.91 -21.15 13.11
CA ILE A 341 10.59 -21.21 12.48
C ILE A 341 10.76 -21.54 11.01
N THR A 342 9.94 -22.46 10.52
CA THR A 342 9.93 -22.88 9.11
C THR A 342 8.58 -22.51 8.51
N ASP A 343 8.60 -21.89 7.33
CA ASP A 343 7.39 -21.48 6.61
C ASP A 343 7.58 -21.62 5.10
N ALA A 344 6.60 -22.22 4.43
CA ALA A 344 6.66 -22.49 3.00
C ALA A 344 6.07 -21.30 2.24
N THR A 345 6.83 -20.78 1.28
CA THR A 345 6.29 -19.81 0.32
C THR A 345 5.38 -20.55 -0.66
N THR A 346 4.37 -19.87 -1.21
CA THR A 346 3.59 -20.43 -2.32
C THR A 346 4.34 -20.31 -3.64
N VAL A 347 3.95 -21.09 -4.65
CA VAL A 347 4.50 -20.94 -6.01
C VAL A 347 4.17 -19.57 -6.62
N ASP A 348 3.06 -18.97 -6.19
CA ASP A 348 2.60 -17.64 -6.62
C ASP A 348 3.02 -16.52 -5.67
N GLN A 349 3.91 -16.77 -4.71
CA GLN A 349 4.23 -15.81 -3.65
C GLN A 349 4.76 -14.47 -4.21
N ALA A 350 5.60 -14.53 -5.24
CA ALA A 350 6.11 -13.35 -5.92
C ALA A 350 5.01 -12.60 -6.71
N ALA A 351 4.08 -13.36 -7.32
CA ALA A 351 2.95 -12.81 -8.07
C ALA A 351 1.96 -12.07 -7.15
N LEU A 352 1.80 -12.52 -5.91
CA LEU A 352 1.01 -11.83 -4.89
C LEU A 352 1.78 -10.65 -4.28
N TYR A 353 3.04 -10.86 -3.87
CA TYR A 353 3.82 -9.83 -3.18
C TYR A 353 4.03 -8.57 -4.03
N ARG A 354 4.28 -8.72 -5.33
CA ARG A 354 4.48 -7.59 -6.25
C ARG A 354 3.31 -6.61 -6.30
N LEU A 355 2.09 -7.04 -5.97
CA LEU A 355 0.90 -6.16 -5.86
C LEU A 355 1.07 -5.10 -4.76
N SER A 356 2.04 -5.27 -3.87
CA SER A 356 2.42 -4.27 -2.87
C SER A 356 3.20 -3.09 -3.47
N GLY A 357 3.74 -3.20 -4.69
CA GLY A 357 4.37 -2.06 -5.39
C GLY A 357 5.67 -2.36 -6.14
N ASP A 358 6.29 -3.54 -5.97
CA ASP A 358 7.52 -3.91 -6.69
C ASP A 358 7.20 -4.75 -7.93
N TRP A 359 6.99 -4.06 -9.06
CA TRP A 359 6.57 -4.65 -10.33
C TRP A 359 7.71 -5.21 -11.17
N ASN A 360 8.95 -5.25 -10.67
CA ASN A 360 10.12 -5.66 -11.44
C ASN A 360 9.90 -7.05 -12.12
N PRO A 361 10.04 -7.14 -13.45
CA PRO A 361 9.77 -8.38 -14.20
C PRO A 361 10.68 -9.55 -13.80
N LEU A 362 11.84 -9.29 -13.16
CA LEU A 362 12.72 -10.30 -12.56
C LEU A 362 11.99 -11.31 -11.67
N HIS A 363 10.87 -10.89 -11.07
CA HIS A 363 10.11 -11.69 -10.12
C HIS A 363 8.93 -12.46 -10.72
N ILE A 364 8.66 -12.32 -12.03
CA ILE A 364 7.50 -12.98 -12.65
C ILE A 364 7.74 -13.46 -14.09
N GLU A 365 8.60 -12.79 -14.87
CA GLU A 365 8.81 -13.09 -16.28
C GLU A 365 10.10 -13.93 -16.47
N PRO A 366 10.00 -15.17 -16.99
CA PRO A 366 11.14 -16.07 -17.08
C PRO A 366 12.31 -15.58 -17.94
N ASN A 367 12.05 -14.93 -19.08
CA ASN A 367 13.13 -14.47 -19.97
C ASN A 367 13.92 -13.34 -19.33
N PHE A 368 13.26 -12.43 -18.62
CA PHE A 368 13.87 -11.35 -17.88
C PHE A 368 14.69 -11.87 -16.70
N ALA A 369 14.19 -12.90 -16.00
CA ALA A 369 14.96 -13.56 -14.94
C ALA A 369 16.23 -14.22 -15.49
N ALA A 370 16.16 -14.83 -16.69
CA ALA A 370 17.31 -15.41 -17.37
C ALA A 370 18.36 -14.35 -17.76
N LEU A 371 17.95 -13.16 -18.20
CA LEU A 371 18.87 -12.03 -18.45
C LEU A 371 19.62 -11.61 -17.16
N GLY A 372 18.96 -11.70 -16.01
CA GLY A 372 19.56 -11.48 -14.69
C GLY A 372 20.48 -12.62 -14.20
N GLY A 373 20.62 -13.70 -14.98
CA GLY A 373 21.42 -14.87 -14.63
C GLY A 373 20.70 -15.90 -13.75
N PHE A 374 19.36 -15.84 -13.65
CA PHE A 374 18.58 -16.78 -12.86
C PHE A 374 17.86 -17.81 -13.74
N GLN A 375 17.80 -19.06 -13.28
CA GLN A 375 17.14 -20.13 -14.05
C GLN A 375 15.61 -19.97 -14.15
N LYS A 376 15.01 -19.24 -13.22
CA LYS A 376 13.57 -18.94 -13.15
C LYS A 376 13.35 -17.69 -12.30
N PRO A 377 12.16 -17.07 -12.33
CA PRO A 377 11.87 -15.90 -11.50
C PRO A 377 12.14 -16.16 -10.01
N ILE A 378 12.79 -15.20 -9.36
CA ILE A 378 13.14 -15.26 -7.94
C ILE A 378 12.10 -14.51 -7.11
N LEU A 379 11.95 -14.89 -5.84
CA LEU A 379 11.15 -14.15 -4.87
C LEU A 379 11.85 -12.84 -4.50
N HIS A 380 11.08 -11.78 -4.27
CA HIS A 380 11.61 -10.52 -3.78
C HIS A 380 12.36 -10.71 -2.46
N GLY A 381 13.55 -10.13 -2.33
CA GLY A 381 14.29 -10.14 -1.06
C GLY A 381 13.45 -9.55 0.07
N LEU A 382 12.76 -8.43 -0.20
CA LEU A 382 11.86 -7.78 0.76
C LEU A 382 10.66 -8.64 1.18
N CYS A 383 10.20 -9.57 0.33
CA CYS A 383 9.21 -10.57 0.74
C CYS A 383 9.81 -11.52 1.78
N THR A 384 11.03 -12.02 1.52
CA THR A 384 11.77 -12.89 2.47
C THR A 384 12.06 -12.16 3.79
N LEU A 385 12.35 -10.86 3.75
CA LEU A 385 12.43 -9.99 4.93
C LEU A 385 11.11 -10.03 5.71
N GLY A 386 9.97 -9.82 5.04
CA GLY A 386 8.65 -9.83 5.65
C GLY A 386 8.36 -11.14 6.39
N PHE A 387 8.67 -12.29 5.77
CA PHE A 387 8.59 -13.60 6.42
C PHE A 387 9.46 -13.66 7.69
N ALA A 388 10.75 -13.31 7.58
CA ALA A 388 11.67 -13.37 8.72
C ALA A 388 11.24 -12.44 9.86
N ALA A 389 10.80 -11.22 9.55
CA ALA A 389 10.36 -10.24 10.54
C ALA A 389 9.07 -10.68 11.25
N ARG A 390 8.09 -11.26 10.54
CA ARG A 390 6.89 -11.78 11.21
C ARG A 390 7.16 -13.00 12.07
N HIS A 391 8.16 -13.82 11.74
CA HIS A 391 8.59 -14.91 12.63
C HIS A 391 9.11 -14.37 13.96
N VAL A 392 9.91 -13.30 13.93
CA VAL A 392 10.38 -12.62 15.15
C VAL A 392 9.20 -12.01 15.91
N LEU A 393 8.31 -11.29 15.21
CA LEU A 393 7.18 -10.62 15.83
C LEU A 393 6.25 -11.62 16.53
N LYS A 394 5.95 -12.75 15.87
CA LYS A 394 5.15 -13.81 16.45
C LYS A 394 5.83 -14.42 17.67
N HIS A 395 7.10 -14.80 17.55
CA HIS A 395 7.78 -15.59 18.59
C HIS A 395 8.23 -14.75 19.81
N PHE A 396 8.74 -13.55 19.59
CA PHE A 396 9.34 -12.72 20.65
C PHE A 396 8.50 -11.51 21.06
N ALA A 397 7.46 -11.17 20.30
CA ALA A 397 6.57 -10.05 20.60
C ALA A 397 5.09 -10.44 20.69
N ASN A 398 4.71 -11.72 20.57
CA ASN A 398 3.32 -12.18 20.58
C ASN A 398 2.44 -11.44 19.55
N ASN A 399 2.98 -11.16 18.35
CA ASN A 399 2.32 -10.37 17.31
C ASN A 399 1.97 -8.92 17.73
N ASP A 400 2.50 -8.42 18.83
CA ASP A 400 2.33 -7.02 19.26
C ASP A 400 3.24 -6.10 18.43
N VAL A 401 2.63 -5.42 17.45
CA VAL A 401 3.33 -4.50 16.54
C VAL A 401 3.97 -3.31 17.27
N THR A 402 3.49 -2.95 18.46
CA THR A 402 4.03 -1.81 19.24
C THR A 402 5.40 -2.10 19.82
N LYS A 403 5.80 -3.37 19.91
CA LYS A 403 7.12 -3.78 20.37
C LYS A 403 8.18 -3.74 19.28
N PHE A 404 7.80 -3.70 18.00
CA PHE A 404 8.76 -3.64 16.92
C PHE A 404 9.42 -2.25 16.87
N LYS A 405 10.75 -2.20 16.94
CA LYS A 405 11.50 -0.95 16.84
C LYS A 405 12.24 -0.82 15.51
N ALA A 406 13.06 -1.80 15.16
CA ALA A 406 13.87 -1.72 13.94
C ALA A 406 14.22 -3.11 13.39
N VAL A 407 14.57 -3.16 12.12
CA VAL A 407 15.15 -4.35 11.46
C VAL A 407 16.29 -3.93 10.55
N LYS A 408 17.40 -4.67 10.59
CA LYS A 408 18.49 -4.60 9.61
C LYS A 408 18.70 -5.98 9.02
N ILE A 409 18.84 -6.06 7.70
CA ILE A 409 19.22 -7.31 7.04
C ILE A 409 20.22 -7.10 5.89
N ARG A 410 20.93 -8.17 5.51
CA ARG A 410 21.66 -8.29 4.24
C ARG A 410 21.13 -9.48 3.44
N PHE A 411 20.85 -9.25 2.16
CA PHE A 411 20.48 -10.29 1.21
C PHE A 411 21.75 -10.99 0.70
N ALA A 412 21.73 -12.33 0.67
CA ALA A 412 22.89 -13.14 0.30
C ALA A 412 22.65 -13.98 -0.95
N LYS A 413 21.61 -14.83 -0.95
CA LYS A 413 21.27 -15.72 -2.07
C LYS A 413 19.78 -15.63 -2.42
N PRO A 414 19.40 -15.87 -3.68
CA PRO A 414 18.02 -15.82 -4.10
C PRO A 414 17.18 -16.92 -3.44
N VAL A 415 15.89 -16.62 -3.26
CA VAL A 415 14.84 -17.58 -2.90
C VAL A 415 13.98 -17.75 -4.13
N PHE A 416 13.51 -18.96 -4.40
CA PHE A 416 12.53 -19.22 -5.45
C PHE A 416 11.13 -19.42 -4.84
N PRO A 417 10.07 -18.86 -5.43
CA PRO A 417 8.70 -19.13 -4.99
C PRO A 417 8.42 -20.64 -4.94
N GLY A 418 7.70 -21.08 -3.91
CA GLY A 418 7.44 -22.49 -3.58
C GLY A 418 8.47 -23.13 -2.66
N GLN A 419 9.60 -22.47 -2.39
CA GLN A 419 10.60 -22.98 -1.44
C GLN A 419 10.24 -22.68 0.01
N THR A 420 10.85 -23.45 0.91
CA THR A 420 10.63 -23.34 2.35
C THR A 420 11.71 -22.48 3.01
N LEU A 421 11.28 -21.42 3.67
CA LEU A 421 12.15 -20.54 4.47
C LEU A 421 12.29 -21.11 5.88
N GLN A 422 13.52 -21.20 6.37
CA GLN A 422 13.82 -21.50 7.78
C GLN A 422 14.53 -20.30 8.40
N THR A 423 13.86 -19.62 9.33
CA THR A 423 14.39 -18.48 10.07
C THR A 423 14.91 -18.95 11.42
N GLU A 424 16.21 -18.78 11.63
CA GLU A 424 16.90 -19.06 12.88
C GLU A 424 17.06 -17.74 13.64
N MET A 425 16.80 -17.77 14.95
CA MET A 425 16.72 -16.58 15.78
C MET A 425 17.46 -16.75 17.12
N TRP A 426 18.20 -15.73 17.53
CA TRP A 426 18.90 -15.67 18.82
C TRP A 426 18.51 -14.38 19.55
N LYS A 427 18.11 -14.50 20.80
CA LYS A 427 17.76 -13.37 21.65
C LYS A 427 18.99 -12.92 22.45
N GLU A 428 19.38 -11.66 22.27
CA GLU A 428 20.41 -10.97 23.05
C GLU A 428 19.82 -9.67 23.60
N GLY A 429 19.31 -9.74 24.84
CA GLY A 429 18.56 -8.63 25.44
C GLY A 429 17.28 -8.33 24.65
N ASN A 430 17.20 -7.11 24.11
CA ASN A 430 16.09 -6.63 23.27
C ASN A 430 16.30 -6.86 21.78
N ARG A 431 17.50 -7.32 21.37
CA ARG A 431 17.83 -7.58 19.99
C ARG A 431 17.66 -9.06 19.68
N ILE A 432 16.95 -9.36 18.61
CA ILE A 432 16.81 -10.70 18.06
C ILE A 432 17.68 -10.78 16.81
N HIS A 433 18.81 -11.46 16.88
CA HIS A 433 19.64 -11.77 15.70
C HIS A 433 18.90 -12.80 14.86
N ILE A 434 18.95 -12.65 13.54
CA ILE A 434 18.27 -13.56 12.61
C ILE A 434 19.18 -13.96 11.46
N GLN A 435 18.95 -15.17 10.95
CA GLN A 435 19.35 -15.57 9.61
C GLN A 435 18.26 -16.45 9.01
N THR A 436 18.09 -16.37 7.69
CA THR A 436 17.06 -17.14 6.99
C THR A 436 17.70 -17.94 5.88
N LYS A 437 17.49 -19.25 5.88
CA LYS A 437 17.97 -20.16 4.83
C LYS A 437 16.81 -20.82 4.10
N VAL A 438 17.08 -21.23 2.87
CA VAL A 438 16.20 -22.09 2.07
C VAL A 438 16.42 -23.53 2.52
N LYS A 439 15.40 -24.15 3.12
CA LYS A 439 15.50 -25.48 3.75
C LYS A 439 15.99 -26.55 2.78
N GLU A 440 15.53 -26.50 1.54
CA GLU A 440 15.83 -27.47 0.49
C GLU A 440 17.31 -27.44 0.06
N THR A 441 17.97 -26.30 0.16
CA THR A 441 19.34 -26.12 -0.36
C THR A 441 20.38 -25.85 0.74
N GLY A 442 19.93 -25.49 1.95
CA GLY A 442 20.80 -25.03 3.04
C GLY A 442 21.39 -23.63 2.83
N ASN A 443 21.12 -22.98 1.69
CA ASN A 443 21.65 -21.66 1.37
C ASN A 443 21.00 -20.55 2.20
N PHE A 444 21.81 -19.67 2.77
CA PHE A 444 21.30 -18.47 3.45
C PHE A 444 20.86 -17.40 2.45
N ALA A 445 19.59 -17.00 2.56
CA ALA A 445 19.00 -15.89 1.82
C ALA A 445 19.15 -14.56 2.57
N ILE A 446 19.04 -14.59 3.89
CA ILE A 446 19.25 -13.43 4.78
C ILE A 446 20.35 -13.75 5.79
N VAL A 447 21.32 -12.84 5.91
CA VAL A 447 22.43 -12.90 6.86
C VAL A 447 22.70 -11.53 7.48
N GLY A 448 23.55 -11.48 8.50
CA GLY A 448 24.00 -10.22 9.09
C GLY A 448 22.86 -9.38 9.69
N ALA A 449 21.82 -10.05 10.16
CA ALA A 449 20.51 -9.48 10.35
C ALA A 449 20.06 -9.48 11.80
N TYR A 450 19.24 -8.50 12.17
CA TYR A 450 18.63 -8.41 13.49
C TYR A 450 17.31 -7.64 13.45
N VAL A 451 16.48 -7.87 14.46
CA VAL A 451 15.30 -7.08 14.81
C VAL A 451 15.47 -6.56 16.23
N ASP A 452 15.32 -5.25 16.42
CA ASP A 452 15.27 -4.63 17.75
C ASP A 452 13.82 -4.53 18.21
N LEU A 453 13.57 -4.95 19.45
CA LEU A 453 12.30 -4.79 20.13
C LEU A 453 12.39 -3.72 21.24
N VAL A 454 11.26 -3.11 21.59
CA VAL A 454 11.18 -2.19 22.74
C VAL A 454 11.15 -2.99 24.04
N SER A 455 11.96 -2.62 25.04
CA SER A 455 11.91 -3.23 26.37
C SER A 455 10.63 -2.85 27.11
N SER A 456 9.97 -3.84 27.70
CA SER A 456 8.91 -3.62 28.69
C SER A 456 9.51 -3.13 30.01
N SER A 457 9.49 -1.82 30.27
CA SER A 457 9.60 -1.28 31.64
C SER A 457 8.20 -1.07 32.22
N VAL A 458 7.42 -2.14 32.35
CA VAL A 458 6.20 -2.16 33.17
C VAL A 458 6.15 -3.53 33.83
N GLN A 459 6.18 -3.54 35.17
CA GLN A 459 5.87 -4.72 35.98
C GLN A 459 4.53 -5.33 35.52
N PRO A 460 4.35 -6.66 35.61
CA PRO A 460 3.06 -7.26 35.30
C PRO A 460 2.02 -6.75 36.31
N SER A 461 1.26 -5.74 35.90
CA SER A 461 -0.03 -5.45 36.51
C SER A 461 -0.90 -6.64 36.20
N ALA A 462 -1.01 -7.53 37.19
CA ALA A 462 -1.90 -8.67 37.19
C ALA A 462 -3.32 -8.23 36.81
N LYS A 463 -3.70 -8.54 35.57
CA LYS A 463 -4.94 -9.22 35.19
C LYS A 463 -4.87 -9.47 33.69
N GLU A 464 -4.41 -10.66 33.34
CA GLU A 464 -4.81 -11.29 32.08
C GLU A 464 -6.35 -11.16 31.95
N PRO A 465 -6.89 -10.72 30.81
CA PRO A 465 -8.21 -11.20 30.42
C PRO A 465 -8.02 -12.70 30.21
N LYS A 466 -8.63 -13.52 31.07
CA LYS A 466 -8.69 -14.97 30.87
C LYS A 466 -9.12 -15.24 29.42
N ALA A 467 -8.42 -16.16 28.78
CA ALA A 467 -8.82 -16.74 27.51
C ALA A 467 -10.31 -17.05 27.50
N THR A 468 -11.02 -16.59 26.47
CA THR A 468 -12.44 -16.85 26.22
C THR A 468 -12.67 -18.36 26.06
N GLU A 469 -13.14 -19.02 27.11
CA GLU A 469 -13.51 -20.45 27.13
C GLU A 469 -14.94 -20.71 26.61
N LEU A 470 -15.74 -19.66 26.41
CA LEU A 470 -17.16 -19.72 26.04
C LEU A 470 -17.43 -19.02 24.71
N GLN A 471 -18.27 -19.64 23.87
CA GLN A 471 -18.65 -19.06 22.58
C GLN A 471 -19.56 -17.84 22.75
N SER A 472 -20.37 -17.81 23.81
CA SER A 472 -21.25 -16.69 24.14
C SER A 472 -20.50 -15.39 24.47
N ASP A 473 -19.26 -15.45 24.97
CA ASP A 473 -18.48 -14.26 25.31
C ASP A 473 -18.26 -13.37 24.07
N LEU A 474 -17.98 -13.98 22.91
CA LEU A 474 -17.82 -13.27 21.64
C LEU A 474 -19.10 -12.53 21.23
N ILE A 475 -20.27 -13.15 21.44
CA ILE A 475 -21.56 -12.54 21.10
C ILE A 475 -21.87 -11.36 22.01
N PHE A 476 -21.66 -11.48 23.32
CA PHE A 476 -21.91 -10.36 24.25
C PHE A 476 -20.95 -9.19 24.01
N GLN A 477 -19.69 -9.47 23.65
CA GLN A 477 -18.74 -8.43 23.25
C GLN A 477 -19.19 -7.70 21.97
N GLU A 478 -19.61 -8.43 20.94
CA GLU A 478 -20.11 -7.84 19.69
C GLU A 478 -21.39 -7.02 19.91
N MET A 479 -22.34 -7.54 20.69
CA MET A 479 -23.53 -6.78 21.10
C MET A 479 -23.15 -5.50 21.86
N GLY A 480 -22.09 -5.55 22.67
CA GLY A 480 -21.56 -4.40 23.40
C GLY A 480 -21.03 -3.30 22.47
N ARG A 481 -20.36 -3.66 21.37
CA ARG A 481 -19.94 -2.69 20.33
C ARG A 481 -21.13 -2.00 19.70
N ARG A 482 -22.13 -2.77 19.28
CA ARG A 482 -23.32 -2.23 18.61
C ARG A 482 -24.13 -1.30 19.51
N ILE A 483 -24.22 -1.60 20.81
CA ILE A 483 -24.89 -0.72 21.78
C ILE A 483 -24.17 0.62 21.94
N LYS A 484 -22.86 0.73 21.71
CA LYS A 484 -22.19 2.04 21.69
C LYS A 484 -22.69 2.93 20.53
N GLU A 485 -23.07 2.33 19.40
CA GLU A 485 -23.52 3.05 18.21
C GLU A 485 -25.01 3.42 18.28
N VAL A 486 -25.87 2.48 18.64
CA VAL A 486 -27.34 2.64 18.60
C VAL A 486 -28.01 2.69 19.98
N GLY A 487 -27.22 2.65 21.06
CA GLY A 487 -27.73 2.46 22.42
C GLY A 487 -28.69 3.54 22.90
N ASN A 488 -28.51 4.80 22.50
CA ASN A 488 -29.46 5.89 22.82
C ASN A 488 -30.88 5.64 22.28
N GLU A 489 -31.01 5.01 21.11
CA GLU A 489 -32.31 4.61 20.57
C GLU A 489 -32.87 3.40 21.29
N LEU A 490 -32.01 2.42 21.58
CA LEU A 490 -32.39 1.19 22.27
C LEU A 490 -32.86 1.46 23.69
N VAL A 491 -32.21 2.35 24.45
CA VAL A 491 -32.63 2.75 25.79
C VAL A 491 -34.03 3.36 25.77
N LYS A 492 -34.30 4.29 24.84
CA LYS A 492 -35.64 4.91 24.69
C LYS A 492 -36.70 3.88 24.33
N LYS A 493 -36.37 2.91 23.46
CA LYS A 493 -37.32 1.89 23.01
C LYS A 493 -37.56 0.82 24.08
N ILE A 494 -36.53 0.38 24.80
CA ILE A 494 -36.59 -0.83 25.65
C ILE A 494 -36.81 -0.47 27.12
N ASN A 495 -36.02 0.45 27.68
CA ASN A 495 -36.10 0.93 29.07
C ASN A 495 -36.07 -0.19 30.13
N ALA A 496 -35.10 -1.11 30.03
CA ALA A 496 -35.00 -2.29 30.89
C ALA A 496 -33.57 -2.84 31.03
N ILE A 497 -33.31 -3.56 32.12
CA ILE A 497 -32.03 -4.25 32.40
C ILE A 497 -32.23 -5.77 32.29
N PHE A 498 -31.41 -6.43 31.48
CA PHE A 498 -31.46 -7.87 31.26
C PHE A 498 -30.18 -8.53 31.75
N GLN A 499 -30.31 -9.58 32.57
CA GLN A 499 -29.17 -10.40 32.98
C GLN A 499 -29.22 -11.75 32.28
N TRP A 500 -28.07 -12.25 31.85
CA TRP A 500 -27.89 -13.57 31.26
C TRP A 500 -26.95 -14.39 32.13
N ASN A 501 -27.42 -15.54 32.62
CA ASN A 501 -26.59 -16.53 33.28
C ASN A 501 -26.27 -17.63 32.27
N ILE A 502 -24.99 -17.74 31.89
CA ILE A 502 -24.52 -18.75 30.95
C ILE A 502 -23.88 -19.90 31.71
N ASN A 503 -24.29 -21.12 31.37
CA ASN A 503 -23.80 -22.35 31.97
C ASN A 503 -22.97 -23.15 30.95
N LYS A 504 -21.91 -23.81 31.40
CA LYS A 504 -21.16 -24.83 30.64
C LYS A 504 -21.20 -26.12 31.43
N ASP A 505 -21.47 -27.25 30.76
CA ASP A 505 -21.56 -28.57 31.40
C ASP A 505 -22.47 -28.59 32.65
N ASN A 506 -23.64 -27.93 32.54
CA ASN A 506 -24.62 -27.74 33.64
C ASN A 506 -24.12 -26.98 34.88
N LYS A 507 -22.98 -26.28 34.80
CA LYS A 507 -22.45 -25.43 35.87
C LYS A 507 -22.58 -23.94 35.51
N PRO A 508 -23.08 -23.08 36.42
CA PRO A 508 -23.03 -21.63 36.22
C PRO A 508 -21.60 -21.16 35.99
N THR A 509 -21.34 -20.54 34.84
CA THR A 509 -19.97 -20.22 34.40
C THR A 509 -19.74 -18.71 34.33
N VAL A 510 -20.64 -17.97 33.69
CA VAL A 510 -20.52 -16.51 33.55
C VAL A 510 -21.88 -15.83 33.61
N GLN A 511 -21.87 -14.58 34.05
CA GLN A 511 -23.03 -13.68 34.00
C GLN A 511 -22.71 -12.49 33.10
N TRP A 512 -23.69 -12.08 32.32
CA TRP A 512 -23.64 -10.89 31.46
C TRP A 512 -24.85 -10.02 31.74
N THR A 513 -24.68 -8.71 31.71
CA THR A 513 -25.78 -7.76 31.86
C THR A 513 -25.86 -6.83 30.67
N ILE A 514 -27.06 -6.67 30.14
CA ILE A 514 -27.43 -5.69 29.11
C ILE A 514 -28.30 -4.63 29.80
N ASP A 515 -27.73 -3.46 30.06
CA ASP A 515 -28.44 -2.32 30.62
C ASP A 515 -28.91 -1.42 29.47
N LEU A 516 -30.20 -1.48 29.16
CA LEU A 516 -30.87 -0.58 28.20
C LEU A 516 -31.89 0.30 28.93
N LYS A 517 -31.54 0.69 30.16
CA LYS A 517 -32.36 1.55 31.01
C LYS A 517 -31.61 2.82 31.39
N ASN A 518 -30.30 2.71 31.60
CA ASN A 518 -29.46 3.79 32.09
C ASN A 518 -28.51 4.32 31.01
N GLY A 519 -28.19 5.61 31.08
CA GLY A 519 -27.21 6.26 30.20
C GLY A 519 -27.55 6.09 28.71
N SER A 520 -26.51 5.83 27.91
CA SER A 520 -26.63 5.49 26.48
C SER A 520 -26.79 3.99 26.24
N GLY A 521 -27.01 3.18 27.28
CA GLY A 521 -27.00 1.73 27.23
C GLY A 521 -25.60 1.14 27.30
N GLU A 522 -25.45 0.01 28.00
CA GLU A 522 -24.17 -0.69 28.17
C GLU A 522 -24.37 -2.23 28.25
N ILE A 523 -23.35 -2.98 27.82
CA ILE A 523 -23.20 -4.40 28.16
C ILE A 523 -21.93 -4.57 28.98
N TYR A 524 -22.02 -5.36 30.04
CA TYR A 524 -20.86 -5.71 30.87
C TYR A 524 -20.95 -7.13 31.41
N GLN A 525 -19.78 -7.72 31.66
CA GLN A 525 -19.67 -9.00 32.33
C GLN A 525 -19.88 -8.83 33.84
N GLY A 526 -20.75 -9.65 34.41
CA GLY A 526 -21.15 -9.61 35.82
C GLY A 526 -22.67 -9.55 36.00
N PRO A 527 -23.14 -9.77 37.24
CA PRO A 527 -24.55 -9.60 37.60
C PRO A 527 -24.97 -8.14 37.43
N ALA A 528 -26.27 -7.91 37.28
CA ALA A 528 -26.79 -6.55 37.13
C ALA A 528 -26.43 -5.71 38.37
N ARG A 529 -25.90 -4.50 38.14
CA ARG A 529 -25.54 -3.53 39.20
C ARG A 529 -26.77 -3.05 40.00
N GLY A 530 -27.97 -3.28 39.48
CA GLY A 530 -29.25 -3.07 40.14
C GLY A 530 -30.20 -4.25 39.93
N LYS A 531 -31.50 -4.04 40.16
CA LYS A 531 -32.50 -5.10 39.92
C LYS A 531 -32.68 -5.32 38.41
N ALA A 532 -32.27 -6.50 37.91
CA ALA A 532 -32.59 -6.92 36.55
C ALA A 532 -34.11 -7.06 36.39
N ASP A 533 -34.65 -6.48 35.32
CA ASP A 533 -36.06 -6.59 34.96
C ASP A 533 -36.38 -8.00 34.44
N THR A 534 -35.41 -8.64 33.77
CA THR A 534 -35.51 -10.02 33.30
C THR A 534 -34.15 -10.73 33.40
N ILE A 535 -34.16 -11.98 33.86
CA ILE A 535 -32.98 -12.83 33.99
C ILE A 535 -33.17 -14.09 33.15
N PHE A 536 -32.24 -14.33 32.22
CA PHE A 536 -32.16 -15.53 31.39
C PHE A 536 -31.16 -16.51 31.99
N THR A 537 -31.40 -17.80 31.85
CA THR A 537 -30.43 -18.85 32.18
C THR A 537 -30.45 -19.93 31.12
N VAL A 538 -29.29 -20.17 30.51
CA VAL A 538 -29.14 -21.02 29.32
C VAL A 538 -27.73 -21.61 29.27
N SER A 539 -27.55 -22.75 28.59
CA SER A 539 -26.21 -23.28 28.32
C SER A 539 -25.49 -22.45 27.24
N ASP A 540 -24.16 -22.46 27.24
CA ASP A 540 -23.35 -21.78 26.19
C ASP A 540 -23.73 -22.28 24.79
N GLU A 541 -23.90 -23.60 24.64
CA GLU A 541 -24.32 -24.23 23.38
C GLU A 541 -25.75 -23.83 22.96
N ASP A 542 -26.72 -23.89 23.85
CA ASP A 542 -28.10 -23.51 23.53
C ASP A 542 -28.22 -21.99 23.29
N PHE A 543 -27.41 -21.16 23.94
CA PHE A 543 -27.32 -19.72 23.66
C PHE A 543 -26.86 -19.48 22.22
N MET A 544 -25.81 -20.15 21.77
CA MET A 544 -25.35 -20.05 20.38
C MET A 544 -26.42 -20.54 19.40
N ASN A 545 -27.10 -21.64 19.71
CA ASN A 545 -28.19 -22.14 18.87
C ASN A 545 -29.40 -21.18 18.82
N LEU A 546 -29.67 -20.40 19.88
CA LEU A 546 -30.70 -19.36 19.90
C LEU A 546 -30.32 -18.18 19.00
N ILE A 547 -29.07 -17.70 19.11
CA ILE A 547 -28.56 -16.56 18.34
C ILE A 547 -28.48 -16.90 16.84
N LEU A 548 -28.01 -18.11 16.51
CA LEU A 548 -27.94 -18.61 15.13
C LEU A 548 -29.33 -18.99 14.55
N GLY A 549 -30.41 -18.85 15.33
CA GLY A 549 -31.77 -19.20 14.90
C GLY A 549 -32.02 -20.70 14.72
N LYS A 550 -31.09 -21.56 15.15
CA LYS A 550 -31.20 -23.03 15.06
C LYS A 550 -32.25 -23.60 16.03
N ILE A 551 -32.50 -22.92 17.14
CA ILE A 551 -33.60 -23.25 18.05
C ILE A 551 -34.52 -22.04 18.27
N ASN A 552 -35.82 -22.31 18.26
CA ASN A 552 -36.83 -21.29 18.52
C ASN A 552 -36.85 -20.94 20.02
N PRO A 553 -36.82 -19.65 20.42
CA PRO A 553 -36.81 -19.22 21.82
C PRO A 553 -38.01 -19.71 22.65
N GLN A 554 -39.21 -19.80 22.06
CA GLN A 554 -40.40 -20.31 22.77
C GLN A 554 -40.28 -21.81 23.04
N LYS A 555 -39.79 -22.58 22.06
CA LYS A 555 -39.55 -24.02 22.22
C LYS A 555 -38.44 -24.28 23.25
N ALA A 556 -37.37 -23.49 23.23
CA ALA A 556 -36.29 -23.56 24.22
C ALA A 556 -36.81 -23.28 25.64
N PHE A 557 -37.75 -22.33 25.79
CA PHE A 557 -38.39 -22.04 27.08
C PHE A 557 -39.27 -23.19 27.57
N ILE A 558 -40.16 -23.70 26.72
CA ILE A 558 -41.08 -24.81 27.07
C ILE A 558 -40.32 -26.09 27.42
N THR A 559 -39.22 -26.37 26.73
CA THR A 559 -38.37 -27.55 26.97
C THR A 559 -37.38 -27.38 28.12
N GLY A 560 -37.38 -26.21 28.78
CA GLY A 560 -36.52 -25.93 29.94
C GLY A 560 -35.06 -25.61 29.61
N LYS A 561 -34.68 -25.55 28.32
CA LYS A 561 -33.35 -25.17 27.83
C LYS A 561 -33.03 -23.69 28.04
N LEU A 562 -34.05 -22.83 27.94
CA LEU A 562 -33.97 -21.41 28.27
C LEU A 562 -34.88 -21.14 29.47
N LYS A 563 -34.33 -20.76 30.62
CA LYS A 563 -35.12 -20.35 31.78
C LYS A 563 -35.19 -18.83 31.82
N VAL A 564 -36.38 -18.28 32.05
CA VAL A 564 -36.61 -16.84 32.16
C VAL A 564 -37.28 -16.53 33.48
N LYS A 565 -36.72 -15.58 34.24
CA LYS A 565 -37.27 -15.07 35.51
C LYS A 565 -37.43 -13.56 35.42
N GLY A 566 -38.50 -13.01 35.99
CA GLY A 566 -38.81 -11.57 35.92
C GLY A 566 -39.86 -11.27 34.85
N ASN A 567 -39.79 -10.09 34.23
CA ASN A 567 -40.79 -9.64 33.26
C ASN A 567 -40.62 -10.35 31.91
N ILE A 568 -41.50 -11.30 31.62
CA ILE A 568 -41.45 -12.11 30.39
C ILE A 568 -41.77 -11.27 29.15
N MET A 569 -42.63 -10.25 29.25
CA MET A 569 -42.96 -9.39 28.10
C MET A 569 -41.73 -8.61 27.60
N LEU A 570 -40.88 -8.16 28.53
CA LEU A 570 -39.62 -7.49 28.19
C LEU A 570 -38.63 -8.43 27.47
N SER A 571 -38.68 -9.75 27.73
CA SER A 571 -37.85 -10.72 27.02
C SER A 571 -38.17 -10.81 25.52
N GLN A 572 -39.46 -10.76 25.18
CA GLN A 572 -39.92 -10.81 23.80
C GLN A 572 -39.53 -9.54 23.05
N LYS A 573 -39.68 -8.38 23.71
CA LYS A 573 -39.30 -7.08 23.18
C LYS A 573 -37.80 -7.00 22.86
N LEU A 574 -36.94 -7.52 23.74
CA LEU A 574 -35.51 -7.62 23.49
C LEU A 574 -35.21 -8.50 22.26
N GLY A 575 -35.87 -9.67 22.16
CA GLY A 575 -35.67 -10.60 21.05
C GLY A 575 -36.04 -10.02 19.68
N THR A 576 -37.20 -9.36 19.56
CA THR A 576 -37.64 -8.74 18.30
C THR A 576 -36.70 -7.64 17.83
N ILE A 577 -36.18 -6.84 18.77
CA ILE A 577 -35.29 -5.73 18.45
C ILE A 577 -33.90 -6.24 18.08
N LEU A 578 -33.32 -7.18 18.83
CA LEU A 578 -32.03 -7.78 18.48
C LEU A 578 -32.06 -8.45 17.10
N GLN A 579 -33.17 -9.09 16.71
CA GLN A 579 -33.34 -9.65 15.37
C GLN A 579 -33.39 -8.60 14.25
N GLN A 580 -33.91 -7.40 14.51
CA GLN A 580 -33.90 -6.29 13.54
C GLN A 580 -32.50 -5.72 13.32
N TYR A 581 -31.65 -5.74 14.36
CA TYR A 581 -30.27 -5.24 14.28
C TYR A 581 -29.23 -6.33 13.99
N ALA A 582 -29.60 -7.62 14.00
CA ALA A 582 -28.74 -8.77 13.70
C ALA A 582 -28.76 -9.20 12.22
N LYS A 583 -29.57 -8.59 11.36
CA LYS A 583 -29.53 -8.81 9.90
C LYS A 583 -28.56 -7.82 9.25
N LEU A 584 -27.27 -8.17 9.21
CA LEU A 584 -26.28 -7.74 8.21
C LEU A 584 -25.23 -8.85 8.08
#